data_AF-A0A954XXQ8-F1
#
_entry.id   AF-A0A954XXQ8-F1
#
_cell.length_a   1.000
_cell.length_b   1.000
_cell.length_c   1.000
_cell.angle_alpha   90.00
_cell.angle_beta   90.00
_cell.angle_gamma   90.00
#
_symmetry.space_group_name_H-M   'P 1'
#
loop_
_entity.id
_entity.type
_entity.pdbx_description
1 polymer ?
#
loop_
_entity_poly.entity_id
_entity_poly.type
_entity_poly.pdbx_seq_one_letter_code
_entity_poly.pdbx_strand_id
1 'polypeptide(L)'
;MKRTLAAWLPNWPLGRLAIKQPELAGAPVALYSPSRRGQVITACCAGARAAGVRLDMPLAEATVLLEAAARSAGRSVGDSLRESPPFSERTAHGVAGDAAQRSSQGNQSQTRRSGGSRWSS
;
A
#
# COMPACT_ATOMS: atom_id res chain seq x y z
N MET A 1 8.15 32.50 14.00
CA MET A 1 9.04 31.98 12.94
C MET A 1 8.53 30.60 12.52
N LYS A 2 8.30 30.35 11.22
CA LYS A 2 7.78 29.07 10.73
C LYS A 2 8.95 28.14 10.37
N ARG A 3 8.97 26.92 10.91
CA ARG A 3 9.98 25.90 10.60
C ARG A 3 9.31 24.84 9.73
N THR A 4 9.82 24.65 8.53
CA THR A 4 9.30 23.65 7.59
C THR A 4 10.34 22.52 7.44
N LEU A 5 9.92 21.28 7.69
CA LEU A 5 10.73 20.08 7.48
C LEU A 5 10.30 19.42 6.17
N ALA A 6 11.23 19.18 5.26
CA ALA A 6 11.03 18.34 4.09
C ALA A 6 11.76 17.02 4.31
N ALA A 7 11.03 15.91 4.39
CA ALA A 7 11.60 14.57 4.48
C ALA A 7 11.32 13.83 3.16
N TRP A 8 12.36 13.26 2.56
CA TRP A 8 12.25 12.37 1.42
C TRP A 8 12.49 10.94 1.87
N LEU A 9 11.50 10.06 1.67
CA LEU A 9 11.57 8.66 2.03
C LEU A 9 11.63 7.81 0.75
N PRO A 10 12.83 7.47 0.24
CA PRO A 10 12.96 6.60 -0.91
C PRO A 10 12.37 5.22 -0.59
N ASN A 11 11.61 4.64 -1.53
CA ASN A 11 10.98 3.33 -1.38
C ASN A 11 9.94 3.21 -0.25
N TRP A 12 9.45 4.32 0.31
CA TRP A 12 8.38 4.31 1.33
C TRP A 12 7.16 3.43 0.98
N PRO A 13 6.68 3.37 -0.28
CA PRO A 13 5.58 2.48 -0.64
C PRO A 13 5.88 1.00 -0.38
N LEU A 14 7.12 0.56 -0.61
CA LEU A 14 7.56 -0.81 -0.31
C LEU A 14 7.66 -1.06 1.20
N GLY A 15 8.14 -0.08 1.96
CA GLY A 15 8.17 -0.15 3.42
C GLY A 15 6.77 -0.26 4.02
N ARG A 16 5.81 0.54 3.54
CA ARG A 16 4.40 0.40 3.95
C ARG A 16 3.81 -0.96 3.57
N LEU A 17 4.14 -1.48 2.40
CA LEU A 17 3.67 -2.80 1.98
C LEU A 17 4.21 -3.89 2.91
N ALA A 18 5.50 -3.86 3.25
CA ALA A 18 6.12 -4.82 4.17
C ALA A 18 5.53 -4.75 5.60
N ILE A 19 5.14 -3.56 6.08
CA ILE A 19 4.46 -3.42 7.38
C ILE A 19 3.06 -4.03 7.32
N LYS A 20 2.33 -3.82 6.22
CA LYS A 20 0.97 -4.35 6.05
C LYS A 20 0.95 -5.86 5.76
N GLN A 21 2.00 -6.36 5.12
CA GLN A 21 2.16 -7.72 4.62
C GLN A 21 3.57 -8.21 4.93
N PRO A 22 3.82 -8.65 6.17
CA PRO A 22 5.14 -9.12 6.59
C PRO A 22 5.62 -10.36 5.83
N GLU A 23 4.72 -11.14 5.21
CA GLU A 23 5.04 -12.27 4.35
C GLU A 23 5.87 -11.87 3.11
N LEU A 24 5.81 -10.60 2.71
CA LEU A 24 6.59 -10.05 1.62
C LEU A 24 7.98 -9.57 2.07
N ALA A 25 8.26 -9.57 3.38
CA ALA A 25 9.56 -9.19 3.91
C ALA A 25 10.63 -10.21 3.49
N GLY A 26 11.65 -9.73 2.79
CA GLY A 26 12.74 -10.57 2.26
C GLY A 26 12.44 -11.21 0.91
N ALA A 27 11.22 -11.11 0.39
CA ALA A 27 10.90 -11.50 -0.98
C ALA A 27 11.36 -10.42 -1.99
N PRO A 28 11.75 -10.81 -3.23
CA PRO A 28 11.96 -9.87 -4.31
C PRO A 28 10.60 -9.29 -4.75
N VAL A 29 10.36 -8.03 -4.40
CA VAL A 29 9.09 -7.31 -4.62
C VAL A 29 9.33 -6.03 -5.43
N ALA A 30 8.43 -5.78 -6.38
CA ALA A 30 8.37 -4.54 -7.15
C ALA A 30 6.93 -4.04 -7.23
N LEU A 31 6.77 -2.72 -7.30
CA LEU A 31 5.50 -2.04 -7.52
C LEU A 31 5.46 -1.47 -8.93
N TYR A 32 4.29 -1.53 -9.57
CA TYR A 32 4.08 -0.97 -10.90
C TYR A 32 2.93 0.03 -10.93
N SER A 33 2.89 0.88 -11.94
CA SER A 33 1.75 1.74 -12.22
C SER A 33 1.46 1.81 -13.72
N PRO A 34 0.24 2.19 -14.12
CA PRO A 34 -0.05 2.55 -15.50
C PRO A 34 0.82 3.71 -15.99
N SER A 35 1.17 3.68 -17.27
CA SER A 35 1.87 4.73 -18.02
C SER A 35 1.25 4.86 -19.42
N ARG A 36 1.68 5.87 -20.19
CA ARG A 36 1.22 6.05 -21.59
C ARG A 36 1.55 4.86 -22.51
N ARG A 37 2.53 4.02 -22.13
CA ARG A 37 3.01 2.89 -22.95
C ARG A 37 2.65 1.52 -22.36
N GLY A 38 1.76 1.48 -21.35
CA GLY A 38 1.43 0.26 -20.60
C GLY A 38 1.83 0.35 -19.13
N GLN A 39 1.99 -0.77 -18.44
CA GLN A 39 2.37 -0.81 -17.02
C GLN A 39 3.90 -0.83 -16.85
N VAL A 40 4.41 -0.01 -15.93
CA VAL A 40 5.86 0.13 -15.68
C VAL A 40 6.18 0.07 -14.19
N ILE A 41 7.38 -0.40 -13.85
CA ILE A 41 7.88 -0.47 -12.48
C ILE A 41 8.19 0.94 -11.94
N THR A 42 7.61 1.29 -10.79
CA THR A 42 7.83 2.58 -10.12
C THR A 42 8.60 2.49 -8.82
N ALA A 43 8.70 1.30 -8.22
CA ALA A 43 9.55 1.04 -7.07
C ALA A 43 9.98 -0.43 -7.06
N CYS A 44 11.20 -0.72 -6.62
CA CYS A 44 11.69 -2.09 -6.46
C CYS A 44 12.58 -2.23 -5.22
N CYS A 45 12.47 -3.35 -4.51
CA CYS A 45 13.32 -3.65 -3.35
C CYS A 45 14.71 -4.14 -3.81
N ALA A 46 15.65 -4.28 -2.86
CA ALA A 46 17.00 -4.75 -3.16
C ALA A 46 17.00 -6.15 -3.81
N GLY A 47 16.16 -7.07 -3.34
CA GLY A 47 16.02 -8.41 -3.92
C GLY A 47 15.53 -8.38 -5.37
N ALA A 48 14.56 -7.50 -5.69
CA ALA A 48 14.09 -7.32 -7.06
C ALA A 48 15.16 -6.71 -7.97
N ARG A 49 15.97 -5.77 -7.47
CA ARG A 49 17.12 -5.25 -8.23
C ARG A 49 18.19 -6.30 -8.48
N ALA A 50 18.46 -7.17 -7.50
CA ALA A 50 19.39 -8.28 -7.67
C ALA A 50 18.90 -9.27 -8.74
N ALA A 51 17.58 -9.42 -8.90
CA ALA A 51 16.96 -10.17 -9.99
C ALA A 51 17.01 -9.45 -11.36
N GLY A 52 17.54 -8.22 -11.41
CA GLY A 52 17.67 -7.43 -12.65
C GLY A 52 16.53 -6.44 -12.92
N VAL A 53 15.52 -6.35 -12.05
CA VAL A 53 14.39 -5.42 -12.22
C VAL A 53 14.87 -3.97 -12.10
N ARG A 54 14.41 -3.11 -13.02
CA ARG A 54 14.74 -1.68 -13.05
C ARG A 54 13.47 -0.82 -12.99
N LEU A 55 13.65 0.44 -12.59
CA LEU A 55 12.59 1.45 -12.71
C LEU A 55 12.29 1.72 -14.18
N ASP A 56 11.05 2.10 -14.49
CA ASP A 56 10.51 2.34 -15.83
C ASP A 56 10.53 1.11 -16.76
N MET A 57 10.99 -0.04 -16.28
CA MET A 57 10.90 -1.32 -16.97
C MET A 57 9.43 -1.73 -17.15
N PRO A 58 9.03 -2.24 -18.32
CA PRO A 58 7.70 -2.80 -18.53
C PRO A 58 7.40 -3.92 -17.52
N LEU A 59 6.17 -3.98 -17.03
CA LEU A 59 5.73 -5.02 -16.08
C LEU A 59 5.99 -6.44 -16.63
N ALA A 60 5.76 -6.64 -17.92
CA ALA A 60 5.98 -7.94 -18.57
C ALA A 60 7.44 -8.42 -18.44
N GLU A 61 8.41 -7.55 -18.70
CA GLU A 61 9.84 -7.87 -18.56
C GLU A 61 10.22 -8.12 -17.11
N ALA A 62 9.75 -7.27 -16.19
CA ALA A 62 10.01 -7.42 -14.77
C ALA A 62 9.45 -8.74 -14.22
N THR A 63 8.30 -9.20 -14.73
CA THR A 63 7.68 -10.48 -14.35
C THR A 63 8.60 -11.65 -14.69
N VAL A 64 9.12 -11.69 -15.92
CA VAL A 64 10.03 -12.76 -16.37
C VAL A 64 11.30 -12.82 -15.50
N LEU A 65 11.85 -11.66 -15.12
CA LEU A 65 13.03 -11.58 -14.26
C LEU A 65 12.77 -12.09 -12.84
N LEU A 66 11.63 -11.71 -12.25
CA LEU A 66 11.23 -12.17 -10.93
C LEU A 66 10.90 -13.67 -10.93
N GLU A 67 10.27 -14.18 -11.99
CA GLU A 67 10.04 -15.61 -12.19
C GLU A 67 11.34 -16.40 -12.28
N ALA A 68 12.31 -15.90 -13.07
CA ALA A 68 13.61 -16.52 -13.17
C ALA A 68 14.33 -16.55 -11.81
N ALA A 69 14.31 -15.45 -11.06
CA ALA A 69 14.92 -15.38 -9.74
C ALA A 69 14.24 -16.30 -8.71
N ALA A 70 12.91 -16.41 -8.74
CA ALA A 70 12.17 -17.29 -7.85
C ALA A 70 12.45 -18.78 -8.15
N ARG A 71 12.55 -19.16 -9.43
CA ARG A 71 12.98 -20.51 -9.84
C ARG A 71 14.38 -20.84 -9.33
N SER A 72 15.31 -19.91 -9.46
CA SER A 72 16.68 -20.08 -8.96
C SER A 72 16.75 -20.15 -7.42
N ALA A 73 15.75 -19.60 -6.73
CA ALA A 73 15.65 -19.60 -5.27
C ALA A 73 14.72 -20.68 -4.69
N GLY A 74 14.08 -21.51 -5.54
CA GLY A 74 13.15 -22.56 -5.11
C GLY A 74 11.81 -22.06 -4.52
N ARG A 75 11.30 -20.88 -4.91
CA ARG A 75 10.03 -20.30 -4.41
C ARG A 75 9.00 -20.03 -5.53
N SER A 76 7.71 -20.03 -5.19
CA SER A 76 6.60 -19.72 -6.12
C SER A 76 6.35 -18.20 -6.20
N VAL A 77 6.02 -17.73 -7.42
CA VAL A 77 6.10 -16.31 -7.85
C VAL A 77 4.85 -15.48 -7.52
N GLY A 78 3.71 -16.12 -7.25
CA GLY A 78 2.40 -15.47 -7.20
C GLY A 78 2.27 -14.30 -6.21
N ASP A 79 3.15 -14.21 -5.21
CA ASP A 79 3.10 -13.18 -4.17
C ASP A 79 3.93 -11.91 -4.47
N SER A 80 4.79 -11.92 -5.50
CA SER A 80 5.84 -10.90 -5.68
C SER A 80 5.44 -9.63 -6.46
N LEU A 81 4.33 -9.64 -7.20
CA LEU A 81 3.92 -8.53 -8.07
C LEU A 81 2.62 -7.88 -7.58
N ARG A 82 2.65 -6.57 -7.28
CA ARG A 82 1.46 -5.84 -6.84
C ARG A 82 1.33 -4.46 -7.49
N GLU A 83 0.08 -4.10 -7.77
CA GLU A 83 -0.31 -2.77 -8.25
C GLU A 83 0.09 -1.69 -7.23
N SER A 84 0.66 -0.58 -7.71
CA SER A 84 0.80 0.62 -6.88
C SER A 84 -0.55 1.27 -6.67
N PRO A 85 -0.88 1.73 -5.45
CA PRO A 85 -2.05 2.56 -5.25
C PRO A 85 -1.92 3.89 -6.02
N PRO A 86 -3.06 4.48 -6.45
CA PRO A 86 -3.08 5.75 -7.16
C PRO A 86 -2.44 6.88 -6.35
N PHE A 87 -1.90 7.88 -7.05
CA PHE A 87 -1.11 8.97 -6.48
C PHE A 87 -1.85 9.73 -5.35
N SER A 88 -3.18 9.78 -5.39
CA SER A 88 -4.06 10.43 -4.41
C SER A 88 -4.02 9.82 -3.00
N GLU A 89 -3.59 8.55 -2.84
CA GLU A 89 -3.44 7.91 -1.51
C GLU A 89 -2.01 7.96 -0.95
N ARG A 90 -1.13 8.69 -1.62
CA ARG A 90 0.30 8.79 -1.24
C ARG A 90 0.53 9.74 -0.06
N THR A 91 -0.45 10.60 0.26
CA THR A 91 -0.33 11.67 1.27
C THR A 91 -1.25 11.53 2.48
N ALA A 92 -2.12 10.52 2.57
CA ALA A 92 -3.05 10.38 3.68
C ALA A 92 -2.82 9.06 4.42
N HIS A 93 -1.79 9.00 5.27
CA HIS A 93 -1.79 8.22 6.53
C HIS A 93 -0.52 8.58 7.28
N GLY A 94 -0.58 9.73 7.95
CA GLY A 94 0.51 10.25 8.77
C GLY A 94 0.17 11.61 9.34
N VAL A 95 -0.99 11.75 9.99
CA VAL A 95 -1.28 12.70 11.08
C VAL A 95 -2.68 12.44 11.66
N ALA A 96 -2.82 11.31 12.34
CA ALA A 96 -3.71 11.20 13.50
C ALA A 96 -2.85 10.46 14.51
N GLY A 97 -1.96 11.15 15.23
CA GLY A 97 -2.43 12.08 16.25
C GLY A 97 -2.89 11.19 17.40
N ASP A 98 -1.90 10.67 18.11
CA ASP A 98 -2.04 9.86 19.32
C ASP A 98 -2.59 10.75 20.45
N ALA A 99 -3.85 11.16 20.25
CA ALA A 99 -4.69 11.87 21.18
C ALA A 99 -5.87 10.95 21.52
N ALA A 100 -5.55 9.77 22.04
CA ALA A 100 -6.55 8.85 22.58
C ALA A 100 -6.16 8.42 24.00
N GLN A 101 -5.82 9.41 24.83
CA GLN A 101 -5.84 9.25 26.28
C GLN A 101 -7.02 10.03 26.84
N ARG A 102 -7.96 9.26 27.42
CA ARG A 102 -8.90 9.67 28.45
C ARG A 102 -10.15 10.43 27.98
N SER A 103 -11.16 9.66 27.56
CA SER A 103 -12.58 9.96 27.83
C SER A 103 -13.39 8.66 27.83
N SER A 104 -13.07 7.80 28.79
CA SER A 104 -14.02 6.84 29.32
C SER A 104 -15.03 7.61 30.17
N GLN A 105 -16.24 7.84 29.66
CA GLN A 105 -17.52 7.77 30.38
C GLN A 105 -18.61 8.56 29.65
N GLY A 106 -19.74 7.89 29.41
CA GLY A 106 -21.05 8.54 29.33
C GLY A 106 -21.63 8.74 27.94
N ASN A 107 -22.04 7.66 27.28
CA ASN A 107 -23.24 7.76 26.43
C ASN A 107 -24.03 6.45 26.47
N GLN A 108 -24.84 6.31 27.52
CA GLN A 108 -25.92 5.34 27.54
C GLN A 108 -27.18 6.00 26.96
N SER A 109 -27.74 5.30 25.97
CA SER A 109 -29.18 5.19 25.74
C SER A 109 -29.92 6.38 25.12
N GLN A 110 -29.94 6.46 23.79
CA GLN A 110 -31.19 6.77 23.05
C GLN A 110 -31.30 5.91 21.79
N THR A 111 -32.04 4.82 21.92
CA THR A 111 -32.48 3.94 20.85
C THR A 111 -33.53 4.62 19.97
N ARG A 112 -33.12 4.87 18.73
CA ARG A 112 -33.83 4.69 17.46
C ARG A 112 -35.30 4.21 17.45
N ARG A 113 -35.99 4.79 16.46
CA ARG A 113 -37.15 4.34 15.63
C ARG A 113 -38.51 4.84 16.13
N SER A 114 -39.18 5.79 15.48
CA SER A 114 -39.67 5.87 14.08
C SER A 114 -40.65 4.76 13.71
N GLY A 115 -41.90 5.15 13.44
CA GLY A 115 -42.83 4.38 12.60
C GLY A 115 -44.15 4.03 13.28
N GLY A 116 -45.13 4.93 13.17
CA GLY A 116 -46.51 4.69 13.54
C GLY A 116 -47.44 5.36 12.53
N SER A 117 -47.49 4.82 11.32
CA SER A 117 -48.61 5.03 10.41
C SER A 117 -49.90 4.54 11.07
N ARG A 118 -51.05 5.21 10.85
CA ARG A 118 -52.30 4.59 10.35
C ARG A 118 -53.58 5.43 10.63
N TRP A 119 -54.23 5.77 9.51
CA TRP A 119 -55.68 5.91 9.23
C TRP A 119 -56.44 7.24 9.29
N SER A 120 -56.93 7.58 8.09
CA SER A 120 -58.11 8.34 7.72
C SER A 120 -59.40 7.67 8.17
N SER A 121 -60.39 8.46 8.59
CA SER A 121 -61.70 8.68 7.95
C SER A 121 -62.61 9.48 8.87
#